data_AF-A0A1I2F0K8-F1
#
_entry.id   AF-A0A1I2F0K8-F1
#
_cell.length_a   1.000
_cell.length_b   1.000
_cell.length_c   1.000
_cell.angle_alpha   90.00
_cell.angle_beta   90.00
_cell.angle_gamma   90.00
#
_symmetry.space_group_name_H-M   'P 1'
#
loop_
_entity.id
_entity.type
_entity.pdbx_description
1 polymer ?
#
loop_
_entity_poly.entity_id
_entity_poly.type
_entity_poly.pdbx_seq_one_letter_code
_entity_poly.pdbx_strand_id
1 'polypeptide(L)'
;MPRHHSRYLPLMTATLALVASPAFAQDLSPIVTMLESVEAAMTGPIGVAVSTLAVIGTGFMCMMGRLNWGWFASVIIGIVLIFSAGTIVDGFT
;
A
#
# COMPACT_ATOMS: atom_id res chain seq x y z
N MET A 1 -18.49 -40.21 43.57
CA MET A 1 -17.92 -40.62 42.26
C MET A 1 -18.32 -39.57 41.22
N PRO A 2 -17.46 -38.57 40.90
CA PRO A 2 -17.13 -38.37 39.47
C PRO A 2 -15.82 -37.57 39.22
N ARG A 3 -14.88 -38.08 38.41
CA ARG A 3 -13.75 -37.28 37.86
C ARG A 3 -13.42 -37.55 36.38
N HIS A 4 -14.19 -38.39 35.69
CA HIS A 4 -13.86 -38.77 34.31
C HIS A 4 -14.13 -37.67 33.28
N HIS A 5 -15.14 -36.80 33.47
CA HIS A 5 -15.48 -35.75 32.49
C HIS A 5 -14.38 -34.70 32.29
N SER A 6 -13.58 -34.40 33.32
CA SER A 6 -12.53 -33.38 33.26
C SER A 6 -11.36 -33.76 32.35
N ARG A 7 -11.18 -35.06 32.04
CA ARG A 7 -10.04 -35.56 31.25
C ARG A 7 -10.27 -35.49 29.74
N TYR A 8 -11.53 -35.49 29.30
CA TYR A 8 -11.87 -35.48 27.88
C TYR A 8 -12.04 -34.06 27.32
N LEU A 9 -12.28 -33.07 28.17
CA LEU A 9 -12.35 -31.65 27.81
C LEU A 9 -11.13 -31.12 27.02
N PRO A 10 -9.87 -31.34 27.43
CA PRO A 10 -8.72 -30.79 26.70
C PRO A 10 -8.53 -31.44 25.33
N LEU A 11 -8.83 -32.75 25.21
CA LEU A 11 -8.79 -33.46 23.93
C LEU A 11 -9.85 -32.94 22.97
N MET A 12 -11.05 -32.67 23.48
CA MET A 12 -12.15 -32.13 22.69
C MET A 12 -11.84 -30.71 22.18
N THR A 13 -11.29 -29.84 23.01
CA THR A 13 -10.86 -28.48 22.59
C THR A 13 -9.75 -28.53 21.54
N ALA A 14 -8.78 -29.46 21.68
CA ALA A 14 -7.71 -29.65 20.70
C ALA A 14 -8.26 -30.14 19.35
N THR A 15 -9.25 -31.04 19.35
CA THR A 15 -9.89 -31.48 18.11
C THR A 15 -10.72 -30.39 17.44
N LEU A 16 -11.38 -29.51 18.21
CA LEU A 16 -12.09 -28.35 17.64
C LEU A 16 -11.13 -27.31 17.04
N ALA A 17 -9.94 -27.12 17.63
CA ALA A 17 -8.92 -26.21 17.10
C ALA A 17 -8.34 -26.69 15.76
N LEU A 18 -8.24 -28.01 15.54
CA LEU A 18 -7.76 -28.59 14.28
C LEU A 18 -8.79 -28.52 13.13
N VAL A 19 -10.07 -28.35 13.46
CA VAL A 19 -11.18 -28.23 12.49
C VAL A 19 -11.60 -26.75 12.32
N ALA A 20 -10.92 -25.82 12.99
CA ALA A 20 -11.19 -24.40 12.84
C ALA A 20 -10.79 -23.92 11.44
N SER A 21 -11.77 -23.72 10.56
CA SER A 21 -11.57 -23.04 9.28
C SER A 21 -11.21 -21.58 9.52
N PRO A 22 -10.26 -21.00 8.75
CA PRO A 22 -9.92 -19.60 8.89
C PRO A 22 -11.16 -18.76 8.60
N ALA A 23 -11.52 -17.89 9.55
CA ALA A 23 -12.60 -16.93 9.33
C ALA A 23 -12.17 -15.92 8.27
N PHE A 24 -13.06 -15.57 7.35
CA PHE A 24 -12.82 -14.56 6.28
C PHE A 24 -12.35 -13.19 6.80
N ALA A 25 -12.47 -12.91 8.10
CA ALA A 25 -11.94 -11.70 8.73
C ALA A 25 -10.42 -11.72 8.95
N GLN A 26 -9.76 -12.87 8.93
CA GLN A 26 -8.29 -12.96 8.99
C GLN A 26 -7.64 -12.81 7.61
N ASP A 27 -8.42 -12.92 6.54
CA ASP A 27 -7.94 -12.75 5.18
C ASP A 27 -8.08 -11.27 4.78
N LEU A 28 -7.05 -10.50 5.09
CA LEU A 28 -6.97 -9.08 4.71
C LEU A 28 -6.52 -8.92 3.24
N SER A 29 -6.27 -10.02 2.50
CA SER A 29 -5.83 -9.97 1.10
C SER A 29 -6.73 -9.10 0.22
N PRO A 30 -8.08 -9.16 0.29
CA PRO A 30 -8.91 -8.39 -0.62
C PRO A 30 -8.66 -6.88 -0.50
N ILE A 31 -8.54 -6.35 0.73
CA ILE A 31 -8.31 -4.92 0.92
C ILE A 31 -6.87 -4.54 0.59
N VAL A 32 -5.89 -5.37 0.95
CA VAL A 32 -4.47 -5.16 0.61
C VAL A 32 -4.28 -5.15 -0.91
N THR A 33 -4.84 -6.12 -1.64
CA THR A 33 -4.78 -6.17 -3.10
C THR A 33 -5.48 -4.98 -3.75
N MET A 34 -6.59 -4.48 -3.18
CA MET A 34 -7.20 -3.24 -3.70
C MET A 34 -6.26 -2.05 -3.52
N LEU A 35 -5.61 -1.90 -2.37
CA LEU A 35 -4.62 -0.84 -2.10
C LEU A 35 -3.42 -0.94 -3.05
N GLU A 36 -2.86 -2.14 -3.23
CA GLU A 36 -1.77 -2.40 -4.19
C GLU A 36 -2.19 -2.07 -5.63
N SER A 37 -3.44 -2.35 -6.01
CA SER A 37 -3.94 -2.02 -7.35
C SER A 37 -4.03 -0.51 -7.59
N VAL A 38 -4.40 0.25 -6.56
CA VAL A 38 -4.44 1.72 -6.61
C VAL A 38 -3.03 2.29 -6.65
N GLU A 39 -2.11 1.74 -5.84
CA GLU A 39 -0.69 2.09 -5.90
C GLU A 39 -0.13 1.86 -7.29
N ALA A 40 -0.32 0.67 -7.87
CA ALA A 40 0.14 0.32 -9.20
C ALA A 40 -0.47 1.21 -10.29
N ALA A 41 -1.73 1.65 -10.13
CA ALA A 41 -2.33 2.61 -11.04
C ALA A 41 -1.67 3.99 -10.96
N MET A 42 -1.26 4.43 -9.76
CA MET A 42 -0.61 5.73 -9.52
C MET A 42 0.87 5.74 -9.90
N THR A 43 1.61 4.66 -9.64
CA THR A 43 3.06 4.55 -9.93
C THR A 43 3.37 3.85 -11.25
N GLY A 44 2.37 3.27 -11.90
CA GLY A 44 2.50 2.58 -13.18
C GLY A 44 2.71 3.51 -14.38
N PRO A 45 2.56 2.98 -15.62
CA PRO A 45 2.82 3.71 -16.86
C PRO A 45 2.02 5.02 -16.99
N ILE A 46 0.81 5.04 -16.44
CA ILE A 46 -0.07 6.21 -16.43
C ILE A 46 0.54 7.32 -15.56
N GLY A 47 1.00 6.98 -14.36
CA GLY A 47 1.68 7.92 -13.46
C GLY A 47 2.90 8.56 -14.11
N VAL A 48 3.76 7.73 -14.72
CA VAL A 48 4.96 8.21 -15.42
C VAL A 48 4.60 9.14 -16.57
N ALA A 49 3.57 8.82 -17.36
CA ALA A 49 3.12 9.69 -18.45
C ALA A 49 2.63 11.05 -17.93
N VAL A 50 1.83 11.07 -16.87
CA VAL A 50 1.32 12.31 -16.26
C VAL A 50 2.46 13.15 -15.68
N SER A 51 3.40 12.52 -14.95
CA SER A 51 4.58 13.22 -14.42
C SER A 51 5.42 13.82 -15.54
N THR A 52 5.63 13.08 -16.63
CA THR A 52 6.38 13.58 -17.79
C THR A 52 5.72 14.81 -18.41
N LEU A 53 4.39 14.78 -18.60
CA LEU A 53 3.63 15.93 -19.10
C LEU A 53 3.70 17.14 -18.16
N ALA A 54 3.63 16.90 -16.84
CA ALA A 54 3.77 17.95 -15.84
C ALA A 54 5.15 18.63 -15.92
N VAL A 55 6.24 17.85 -16.07
CA VAL A 55 7.61 18.40 -16.21
C VAL A 55 7.76 19.20 -17.50
N ILE A 56 7.25 18.70 -18.62
CA ILE A 56 7.33 19.41 -19.91
C ILE A 56 6.55 20.73 -19.83
N GLY A 57 5.31 20.69 -19.33
CA GLY A 57 4.46 21.88 -19.22
C GLY A 57 5.03 22.94 -18.28
N THR A 58 5.47 22.54 -17.09
CA THR A 58 6.04 23.45 -16.09
C THR A 58 7.41 23.97 -16.50
N GLY A 59 8.25 23.14 -17.14
CA GLY A 59 9.55 23.56 -17.67
C GLY A 59 9.40 24.61 -18.78
N PHE A 60 8.47 24.41 -19.70
CA PHE A 60 8.15 25.41 -20.72
C PHE A 60 7.63 26.71 -20.10
N MET A 61 6.73 26.62 -19.12
CA MET A 61 6.18 27.79 -18.44
C MET A 61 7.23 28.58 -17.64
N CYS A 62 8.23 27.87 -17.09
CA CYS A 62 9.36 28.46 -16.40
C CYS A 62 10.30 29.21 -17.37
N MET A 63 10.57 28.66 -18.56
CA MET A 63 11.37 29.36 -19.60
C MET A 63 10.69 30.61 -20.14
N MET A 64 9.36 30.63 -20.21
CA MET A 64 8.56 31.81 -20.60
C MET A 64 8.56 32.92 -19.53
N GLY A 65 9.22 32.73 -18.38
CA GLY A 65 9.24 33.69 -17.27
C GLY A 65 7.89 33.88 -16.58
N ARG A 66 6.90 33.03 -16.89
CA ARG A 66 5.54 33.13 -16.36
C ARG A 66 5.33 32.33 -15.08
N LEU A 67 6.27 31.46 -14.73
CA LEU A 67 6.24 30.61 -13.54
C LEU A 67 7.56 30.78 -12.78
N ASN A 68 7.48 30.86 -11.44
CA ASN A 68 8.68 30.97 -10.60
C ASN A 68 9.48 29.67 -10.66
N TRP A 69 10.80 29.76 -10.79
CA TRP A 69 11.71 28.62 -10.67
C TRP A 69 11.51 27.81 -9.38
N GLY A 70 11.11 28.46 -8.28
CA GLY A 70 10.74 27.76 -7.04
C GLY A 70 9.52 26.84 -7.21
N TRP A 71 8.51 27.26 -7.97
CA TRP A 71 7.35 26.43 -8.28
C TRP A 71 7.74 25.24 -9.16
N PHE A 72 8.61 25.44 -10.15
CA PHE A 72 9.13 24.35 -10.97
C PHE A 72 9.87 23.31 -10.10
N ALA A 73 10.74 23.75 -9.20
CA ALA A 73 11.44 22.86 -8.28
C ALA A 73 10.48 22.05 -7.40
N SER A 74 9.40 22.67 -6.90
CA SER A 74 8.39 21.96 -6.08
C SER A 74 7.70 20.81 -6.84
N VAL A 75 7.47 20.96 -8.15
CA VAL A 75 6.87 19.91 -8.98
C VAL A 75 7.82 18.73 -9.14
N ILE A 76 9.11 18.99 -9.35
CA ILE A 76 10.14 17.94 -9.40
C ILE A 76 10.23 17.19 -8.06
N ILE A 77 10.24 17.91 -6.95
CA ILE A 77 10.25 17.30 -5.60
C ILE A 77 9.02 16.41 -5.40
N GLY A 78 7.83 16.88 -5.77
CA GLY A 78 6.59 16.10 -5.67
C GLY A 78 6.65 14.79 -6.48
N ILE A 79 7.16 14.85 -7.71
CA ILE A 79 7.34 13.65 -8.55
C ILE A 79 8.29 12.66 -7.87
N VAL A 80 9.45 13.11 -7.37
CA VAL A 80 10.41 12.25 -6.68
C VAL A 80 9.77 11.57 -5.47
N LEU A 81 8.97 12.31 -4.69
CA LEU A 81 8.29 11.76 -3.51
C LEU A 81 7.26 10.69 -3.86
N ILE A 82 6.49 10.87 -4.94
CA ILE A 82 5.48 9.88 -5.37
C ILE A 82 6.15 8.56 -5.74
N PHE A 83 7.21 8.59 -6.54
CA PHE A 83 7.88 7.36 -7.00
C PHE A 83 8.80 6.72 -5.95
N SER A 84 9.24 7.48 -4.94
CA SER A 84 10.09 6.97 -3.85
C SER A 84 9.29 6.47 -2.64
N ALA A 85 7.97 6.73 -2.58
CA ALA A 85 7.14 6.49 -1.40
C ALA A 85 7.26 5.06 -0.85
N GLY A 86 7.15 4.02 -1.71
CA GLY A 86 7.27 2.62 -1.29
C GLY A 86 8.59 2.33 -0.59
N THR A 87 9.73 2.72 -1.21
CA THR A 87 11.06 2.52 -0.61
C THR A 87 11.28 3.25 0.71
N ILE A 88 10.63 4.41 0.91
CA ILE A 88 10.73 5.17 2.16
C ILE A 88 9.96 4.46 3.26
N VAL A 89 8.74 3.99 2.96
CA VAL A 89 7.87 3.31 3.93
C VAL A 89 8.43 1.94 4.30
N ASP A 90 8.96 1.19 3.34
CA ASP A 90 9.62 -0.11 3.57
C ASP A 90 10.83 0.00 4.51
N GLY A 91 11.49 1.15 4.58
CA GLY A 91 12.59 1.39 5.51
C GLY A 91 12.17 1.48 7.00
N PHE A 92 10.87 1.55 7.30
CA PHE A 92 10.35 1.66 8.67
C PHE A 92 9.77 0.37 9.23
N THR A 93 9.72 -0.71 8.43
CA THR A 93 9.26 -2.05 8.84
C THR A 93 10.43 -3.00 9.08
#